data_AF-G3SD17-F1
#
_entry.id   AF-G3SD17-F1
#
_cell.length_a   1.000
_cell.length_b   1.000
_cell.length_c   1.000
_cell.angle_alpha   90.00
_cell.angle_beta   90.00
_cell.angle_gamma   90.00
#
_symmetry.space_group_name_H-M   'P 1'
#
loop_
_entity.id
_entity.type
_entity.pdbx_description
1 polymer ?
#
loop_
_entity_poly.entity_id
_entity_poly.type
_entity_poly.pdbx_seq_one_letter_code
_entity_poly.pdbx_strand_id
1 'polypeptide(L)'
;MKSAKLGFLLRFFIFCSLNTLLLGGVNKIAEKICGDLKDPCKLDMNFSCYEVHFGYFYNRTSKRCETFVFSGCNGNLNNFKLKIECEVACVAKYKPPR
;
A
#
# COMPACT_ATOMS: atom_id res chain seq x y z
N MET A 1 -1.23 42.40 32.05
CA MET A 1 -0.61 41.85 30.82
C MET A 1 -0.96 40.36 30.58
N LYS A 2 -2.23 39.99 30.40
CA LYS A 2 -2.63 38.59 30.08
C LYS A 2 -3.51 38.45 28.82
N SER A 3 -4.07 39.55 28.30
CA SER A 3 -5.04 39.50 27.20
C SER A 3 -4.40 39.32 25.81
N ALA A 4 -3.25 39.96 25.54
CA ALA A 4 -2.55 39.82 24.26
C ALA A 4 -2.00 38.40 24.01
N LYS A 5 -1.59 37.69 25.07
CA LYS A 5 -1.08 36.31 24.99
C LYS A 5 -2.22 35.33 24.70
N LEU A 6 -3.41 35.56 25.25
CA LEU A 6 -4.61 34.77 24.98
C LEU A 6 -5.13 35.01 23.56
N GLY A 7 -5.14 36.26 23.09
CA GLY A 7 -5.51 36.58 21.70
C GLY A 7 -4.53 35.97 20.68
N PHE A 8 -3.23 35.97 20.98
CA PHE A 8 -2.22 35.32 20.15
C PHE A 8 -2.39 33.80 20.12
N LEU A 9 -2.62 33.17 21.27
CA LEU A 9 -2.87 31.74 21.36
C LEU A 9 -4.15 31.34 20.62
N LEU A 10 -5.26 32.07 20.82
CA LEU A 10 -6.52 31.83 20.11
C LEU A 10 -6.36 31.96 18.60
N ARG A 11 -5.61 32.96 18.11
CA ARG A 11 -5.30 33.09 16.68
C ARG A 11 -4.41 31.96 16.16
N PHE A 12 -3.44 31.52 16.95
CA PHE A 12 -2.60 30.37 16.60
C PHE A 12 -3.40 29.07 16.56
N PHE A 13 -4.34 28.87 17.50
CA PHE A 13 -5.26 27.72 17.50
C PHE A 13 -6.20 27.74 16.31
N ILE A 14 -6.76 28.89 15.96
CA ILE A 14 -7.62 29.06 14.77
C ILE A 14 -6.80 28.83 13.49
N PHE A 15 -5.59 29.39 13.40
CA PHE A 15 -4.68 29.15 12.29
C PHE A 15 -4.29 27.67 12.17
N CYS A 16 -3.97 27.01 13.27
CA CYS A 16 -3.65 25.58 13.30
C CYS A 16 -4.86 24.74 12.87
N SER A 17 -6.08 25.11 13.30
CA SER A 17 -7.33 24.40 12.96
C SER A 17 -7.77 24.60 11.50
N LEU A 18 -7.52 25.78 10.93
CA LEU A 18 -7.75 26.04 9.49
C LEU A 18 -6.68 25.37 8.62
N ASN A 19 -5.44 25.27 9.09
CA ASN A 19 -4.37 24.56 8.39
C ASN A 19 -4.47 23.03 8.54
N THR A 20 -5.02 22.50 9.64
CA THR A 20 -5.33 21.06 9.76
C THR A 20 -6.45 20.63 8.82
N LEU A 21 -7.38 21.53 8.49
CA LEU A 21 -8.36 21.28 7.42
C LEU A 21 -7.68 21.21 6.02
N LEU A 22 -6.58 21.94 5.83
CA LEU A 22 -5.73 21.90 4.62
C LEU A 22 -4.71 20.73 4.65
N LEU A 23 -4.47 20.11 5.81
CA LEU A 23 -3.65 18.89 5.96
C LEU A 23 -4.35 17.61 5.45
N GLY A 24 -5.42 17.74 4.66
CA GLY A 24 -5.79 16.72 3.68
C GLY A 24 -4.61 16.32 2.77
N GLY A 25 -3.55 17.13 2.71
CA GLY A 25 -2.28 16.78 2.08
C GLY A 25 -1.61 15.53 2.67
N VAL A 26 -1.55 15.35 3.99
CA VAL A 26 -0.85 14.19 4.59
C VAL A 26 -1.62 12.90 4.30
N ASN A 27 -2.95 12.90 4.41
CA ASN A 27 -3.77 11.74 4.07
C ASN A 27 -3.69 11.42 2.57
N LYS A 28 -3.70 12.42 1.69
CA LYS A 28 -3.58 12.21 0.23
C LYS A 28 -2.19 11.70 -0.17
N ILE A 29 -1.14 12.16 0.51
CA ILE A 29 0.23 11.66 0.33
C ILE A 29 0.35 10.23 0.87
N ALA A 30 -0.21 9.94 2.04
CA ALA A 30 -0.25 8.60 2.62
C ALA A 30 -1.04 7.63 1.73
N GLU A 31 -2.19 8.03 1.19
CA GLU A 31 -2.96 7.25 0.20
C GLU A 31 -2.14 6.96 -1.06
N LYS A 32 -1.38 7.93 -1.57
CA LYS A 32 -0.54 7.73 -2.75
C LYS A 32 0.64 6.80 -2.48
N ILE A 33 1.40 7.05 -1.41
CA ILE A 33 2.58 6.24 -1.03
C ILE A 33 2.16 4.83 -0.61
N CYS A 34 1.19 4.70 0.29
CA CYS A 34 0.70 3.41 0.75
C CYS A 34 -0.15 2.69 -0.31
N GLY A 35 -0.76 3.43 -1.25
CA GLY A 35 -1.48 2.87 -2.39
C GLY A 35 -0.55 2.11 -3.33
N ASP A 36 0.64 2.65 -3.61
CA ASP A 36 1.66 1.95 -4.40
C ASP A 36 2.23 0.71 -3.68
N LEU A 37 2.28 0.73 -2.34
CA LEU A 37 2.64 -0.43 -1.50
C LEU A 37 1.55 -1.50 -1.42
N LYS A 38 0.33 -1.20 -1.89
CA LYS A 38 -0.80 -2.14 -1.92
C LYS A 38 -0.96 -2.88 -3.25
N ASP A 39 -0.27 -2.47 -4.33
CA ASP A 39 -0.39 -3.15 -5.62
C ASP A 39 0.44 -4.45 -5.61
N PRO A 40 -0.20 -5.64 -5.52
CA PRO A 40 0.54 -6.90 -5.45
C PRO A 40 1.44 -7.12 -6.67
N CYS A 41 1.10 -6.54 -7.82
CA CYS A 41 1.82 -6.76 -9.07
C CYS A 41 3.13 -5.96 -9.17
N LYS A 42 3.37 -5.05 -8.21
CA LYS A 42 4.59 -4.23 -8.14
C LYS A 42 5.57 -4.69 -7.07
N LEU A 43 5.15 -5.55 -6.15
CA LEU A 43 5.95 -5.97 -5.00
C LEU A 43 6.89 -7.13 -5.36
N ASP A 44 8.14 -7.04 -4.93
CA ASP A 44 9.12 -8.11 -5.08
C ASP A 44 8.90 -9.22 -4.03
N MET A 45 9.36 -10.43 -4.31
CA MET A 45 9.21 -11.59 -3.43
C MET A 45 10.54 -11.84 -2.67
N ASN A 46 10.57 -11.72 -1.34
CA ASN A 46 11.76 -12.02 -0.53
C ASN A 46 11.37 -12.48 0.90
N PHE A 47 11.51 -13.79 1.21
CA PHE A 47 11.04 -14.34 2.49
C PHE A 47 11.98 -15.41 3.09
N SER A 48 12.17 -15.36 4.42
CA SER A 48 12.96 -16.32 5.20
C SER A 48 12.18 -16.76 6.45
N CYS A 49 11.58 -17.95 6.39
CA CYS A 49 10.98 -18.70 7.50
C CYS A 49 11.02 -20.23 7.15
N TYR A 50 10.54 -21.12 8.04
CA TYR A 50 10.76 -22.57 7.92
C TYR A 50 9.53 -23.42 7.52
N GLU A 51 8.47 -22.82 6.97
CA GLU A 51 7.32 -23.57 6.44
C GLU A 51 7.39 -23.67 4.91
N VAL A 52 6.71 -24.64 4.31
CA VAL A 52 6.70 -24.83 2.85
C VAL A 52 5.26 -24.71 2.37
N HIS A 53 4.93 -23.59 1.75
CA HIS A 53 3.64 -23.36 1.10
C HIS A 53 3.84 -23.18 -0.40
N PHE A 54 2.99 -23.78 -1.22
CA PHE A 54 2.99 -23.55 -2.67
C PHE A 54 2.02 -22.43 -3.00
N GLY A 55 2.43 -21.51 -3.87
CA GLY A 55 1.59 -20.42 -4.33
C GLY A 55 1.99 -19.91 -5.70
N TYR A 56 1.33 -18.83 -6.11
CA TYR A 56 1.61 -18.10 -7.34
C TYR A 56 1.99 -16.66 -7.03
N PHE A 57 2.93 -16.12 -7.80
CA PHE A 57 3.32 -14.73 -7.76
C PHE A 57 3.42 -14.16 -9.17
N TYR A 58 3.25 -12.85 -9.29
CA TYR A 58 3.43 -12.16 -10.55
C TYR A 58 4.91 -11.82 -10.75
N ASN A 59 5.53 -12.47 -11.73
CA ASN A 59 6.89 -12.16 -12.19
C ASN A 59 6.82 -11.03 -13.22
N ARG A 60 7.36 -9.86 -12.85
CA ARG A 60 7.35 -8.65 -13.69
C ARG A 60 8.25 -8.77 -14.93
N THR A 61 9.30 -9.58 -14.86
CA THR A 61 10.25 -9.80 -15.95
C THR A 61 9.61 -10.64 -17.04
N SER A 62 9.00 -11.77 -16.68
CA SER A 62 8.31 -12.64 -17.65
C SER A 62 6.90 -12.15 -17.99
N LYS A 63 6.34 -11.25 -17.17
CA LYS A 63 4.95 -10.76 -17.22
C LYS A 63 3.94 -11.90 -17.07
N ARG A 64 4.25 -12.88 -16.21
CA ARG A 64 3.45 -14.09 -16.00
C ARG A 64 3.27 -14.37 -14.51
N CYS A 65 2.20 -15.10 -14.21
CA CYS A 65 2.00 -15.70 -12.90
C CYS A 65 2.72 -17.04 -12.85
N GLU A 66 3.71 -17.14 -11.96
CA GLU A 66 4.62 -18.27 -11.82
C GLU A 66 4.45 -18.90 -10.44
N THR A 67 4.73 -20.20 -10.33
CA THR A 67 4.70 -20.91 -9.05
C THR A 67 5.93 -20.55 -8.22
N PHE A 68 5.75 -20.46 -6.90
CA PHE A 68 6.85 -20.32 -5.97
C PHE A 68 6.58 -21.06 -4.67
N VAL A 69 7.64 -21.26 -3.89
CA VAL A 69 7.56 -21.75 -2.51
C VAL A 69 7.60 -20.55 -1.57
N PHE A 70 6.54 -20.39 -0.78
CA PHE A 70 6.44 -19.39 0.28
C PHE A 70 6.82 -20.02 1.62
N SER A 71 7.72 -19.34 2.34
CA SER A 71 8.35 -19.86 3.55
C SER A 71 7.46 -19.81 4.80
N GLY A 72 6.22 -19.30 4.70
CA GLY A 72 5.21 -19.27 5.76
C GLY A 72 5.00 -17.94 6.48
N CYS A 73 5.94 -17.00 6.42
CA CYS A 73 5.82 -15.71 7.11
C CYS A 73 6.40 -14.53 6.32
N ASN A 74 6.08 -13.32 6.78
CA ASN A 74 6.50 -12.04 6.20
C ASN A 74 6.06 -11.76 4.75
N GLY A 75 5.20 -12.60 4.17
CA GLY A 75 4.64 -12.43 2.83
C GLY A 75 4.07 -11.03 2.55
N ASN A 76 4.09 -10.62 1.29
CA ASN A 76 3.38 -9.43 0.83
C ASN A 76 2.19 -9.81 -0.04
N LEU A 77 1.50 -8.82 -0.62
CA LEU A 77 0.29 -9.04 -1.39
C LEU A 77 0.54 -9.78 -2.73
N ASN A 78 1.79 -9.86 -3.22
CA ASN A 78 2.16 -10.65 -4.39
C ASN A 78 2.22 -12.16 -4.09
N ASN A 79 1.23 -12.68 -3.39
CA ASN A 79 1.16 -14.08 -2.96
C ASN A 79 -0.28 -14.56 -3.12
N PHE A 80 -0.50 -15.41 -4.11
CA PHE A 80 -1.81 -15.91 -4.50
C PHE A 80 -1.88 -17.42 -4.31
N LYS A 81 -3.04 -17.93 -3.86
CA LYS A 81 -3.23 -19.38 -3.70
C LYS A 81 -3.49 -20.04 -5.04
N LEU A 82 -4.20 -19.36 -5.93
CA LEU A 82 -4.58 -19.87 -7.24
C LEU A 82 -3.97 -19.04 -8.36
N LYS A 83 -3.61 -19.70 -9.46
CA LYS A 83 -3.09 -19.03 -10.66
C LYS A 83 -4.05 -17.97 -11.18
N ILE A 84 -5.35 -18.27 -11.19
CA ILE A 84 -6.38 -17.37 -11.69
C ILE A 84 -6.50 -16.09 -10.87
N GLU A 85 -6.28 -16.17 -9.55
CA GLU A 85 -6.28 -15.00 -8.67
C GLU A 85 -5.15 -14.03 -9.07
N CYS A 86 -3.94 -14.57 -9.28
CA CYS A 86 -2.80 -13.78 -9.77
C CYS A 86 -3.07 -13.21 -11.17
N GLU A 87 -3.60 -14.02 -12.08
CA GLU A 87 -3.83 -13.62 -13.47
C GLU A 87 -4.86 -12.48 -13.56
N VAL A 88 -5.98 -12.59 -12.88
CA VAL A 88 -7.01 -11.54 -12.81
C VAL A 88 -6.46 -10.29 -12.13
N ALA A 89 -5.62 -10.42 -11.10
CA ALA A 89 -5.03 -9.29 -10.40
C ALA A 89 -3.97 -8.55 -11.23
N CYS A 90 -3.14 -9.26 -12.00
CA CYS A 90 -1.89 -8.70 -12.54
C CYS A 90 -1.74 -8.74 -14.05
N VAL A 91 -2.36 -9.70 -14.75
CA VAL A 91 -2.17 -9.86 -16.20
C VAL A 91 -3.22 -9.03 -16.94
N ALA A 92 -2.76 -8.06 -17.74
CA ALA A 92 -3.62 -7.10 -18.43
C ALA A 92 -4.75 -7.76 -19.25
N LYS A 93 -4.49 -8.92 -19.87
CA LYS A 93 -5.47 -9.68 -20.64
C LYS A 93 -6.67 -10.15 -19.79
N TYR A 94 -6.46 -10.41 -18.51
CA TYR A 94 -7.45 -11.00 -17.61
C TYR A 94 -8.00 -10.00 -16.58
N LYS A 95 -7.52 -8.75 -16.60
CA LYS A 95 -8.06 -7.69 -15.75
C LYS A 95 -9.49 -7.33 -16.20
N PRO A 96 -10.46 -7.27 -15.27
CA PRO A 96 -11.79 -6.79 -15.60
C PRO A 96 -11.73 -5.32 -16.04
N PRO A 97 -12.63 -4.87 -16.93
CA PRO A 97 -12.80 -3.45 -17.21
C PRO A 97 -13.17 -2.74 -15.88
N ARG A 98 -12.49 -1.63 -15.62
CA ARG A 98 -12.73 -0.78 -14.44
C ARG A 98 -13.98 0.06 -14.60
#